data_AF-A0A9D4YGP3-F1
#
_entry.id   AF-A0A9D4YGP3-F1
#
_cell.length_a   1.000
_cell.length_b   1.000
_cell.length_c   1.000
_cell.angle_alpha   90.00
_cell.angle_beta   90.00
_cell.angle_gamma   90.00
#
_symmetry.space_group_name_H-M   'P 1'
#
loop_
_entity.id
_entity.type
_entity.pdbx_description
1 polymer ?
#
loop_
_entity_poly.entity_id
_entity_poly.type
_entity_poly.pdbx_seq_one_letter_code
_entity_poly.pdbx_strand_id
1 'polypeptide(L)'
;MSSALTLQLWRGFYHDRYKDIVKGSFPDLIIAPNGGIAAYSSWLPSIELIEKIDVPAVLTDYCEEACHLAASCIKTVTGRPLRLPVQLNPFRQPIAVEDSVLVLPCYSNCFLFGM
;
A
#
# COMPACT_ATOMS: atom_id res chain seq x y z
N MET A 1 22.46 9.21 21.49
CA MET A 1 22.37 7.79 21.08
C MET A 1 22.24 7.77 19.56
N SER A 2 23.12 7.06 18.85
CA SER A 2 22.98 6.90 17.40
C SER A 2 22.01 5.76 17.13
N SER A 3 20.84 6.04 16.57
CA SER A 3 19.97 4.99 16.05
C SER A 3 20.59 4.46 14.76
N ALA A 4 20.91 3.17 14.72
CA ALA A 4 21.37 2.54 13.49
C ALA A 4 20.16 2.19 12.61
N LEU A 5 20.13 2.71 11.38
CA LEU A 5 19.12 2.37 10.39
C LEU A 5 19.71 1.34 9.41
N THR A 6 19.00 0.22 9.23
CA THR A 6 19.33 -0.79 8.22
C THR A 6 18.30 -0.75 7.11
N LEU A 7 18.74 -0.68 5.86
CA LEU A 7 17.88 -0.74 4.68
C LEU A 7 18.23 -1.99 3.86
N GLN A 8 17.21 -2.77 3.52
CA GLN A 8 17.33 -3.92 2.63
C GLN A 8 16.41 -3.72 1.43
N LEU A 9 16.99 -3.78 0.23
CA LEU A 9 16.27 -3.56 -1.02
C LEU A 9 16.09 -4.88 -1.77
N TRP A 10 14.87 -5.13 -2.21
CA TRP A 10 14.50 -6.35 -2.92
C TRP A 10 13.90 -5.99 -4.27
N ARG A 11 14.28 -6.72 -5.32
CA ARG A 11 13.67 -6.60 -6.65
C ARG A 11 12.56 -7.64 -6.80
N GLY A 12 11.39 -7.19 -7.26
CA GLY A 12 10.23 -8.04 -7.53
C GLY A 12 9.05 -7.69 -6.64
N PHE A 13 7.99 -8.49 -6.71
CA PHE A 13 6.80 -8.27 -5.89
C PHE A 13 6.99 -8.79 -4.47
N TYR A 14 6.24 -8.21 -3.53
CA TYR A 14 6.31 -8.59 -2.12
C TYR A 14 6.02 -10.08 -1.90
N HIS A 15 5.00 -10.63 -2.56
CA HIS A 15 4.65 -12.05 -2.46
C HIS A 15 5.74 -13.00 -2.97
N ASP A 16 6.52 -12.60 -3.97
CA ASP A 16 7.64 -13.38 -4.49
C ASP A 16 8.83 -13.40 -3.53
N ARG A 17 9.04 -12.29 -2.81
CA ARG A 17 10.21 -12.06 -1.95
C ARG A 17 9.95 -12.37 -0.48
N TYR A 18 8.70 -12.54 -0.07
CA TYR A 18 8.31 -12.73 1.32
C TYR A 18 9.12 -13.81 2.05
N LYS A 19 9.32 -14.98 1.42
CA LYS A 19 10.11 -16.09 2.00
C LYS A 19 11.56 -15.74 2.27
N ASP A 20 12.15 -14.82 1.50
CA ASP A 20 13.52 -14.37 1.70
C ASP A 20 13.58 -13.27 2.77
N ILE A 21 12.60 -12.35 2.77
CA ILE A 21 12.47 -11.25 3.75
C ILE A 21 12.34 -11.80 5.17
N VAL A 22 11.43 -12.77 5.39
CA VAL A 22 11.15 -13.29 6.74
C VAL A 22 12.23 -14.19 7.34
N LYS A 23 13.27 -14.53 6.58
CA LYS A 23 14.46 -15.21 7.14
C LYS A 23 15.23 -14.29 8.10
N GLY A 24 15.18 -12.98 7.88
CA GLY A 24 15.81 -11.99 8.74
C GLY A 24 14.89 -11.54 9.88
N SER A 25 13.66 -11.15 9.54
CA SER A 25 12.66 -10.67 10.50
C SER A 25 11.25 -10.73 9.93
N PHE A 26 10.27 -11.00 10.78
CA PHE A 26 8.86 -10.87 10.43
C PHE A 26 8.44 -9.39 10.44
N PRO A 27 7.63 -8.90 9.49
CA PRO A 27 7.25 -7.49 9.45
C PRO A 27 6.21 -7.15 10.52
N ASP A 28 6.40 -6.05 11.23
CA ASP A 28 5.41 -5.50 12.16
C ASP A 28 4.39 -4.57 11.46
N LEU A 29 4.78 -3.99 10.32
CA LEU A 29 3.99 -3.04 9.54
C LEU A 29 4.37 -3.13 8.07
N ILE A 30 3.38 -3.04 7.19
CA ILE A 30 3.58 -2.93 5.75
C ILE A 30 3.13 -1.54 5.29
N ILE A 31 3.96 -0.86 4.51
CA ILE A 31 3.64 0.44 3.93
C ILE A 31 3.76 0.33 2.40
N ALA A 32 2.68 0.65 1.69
CA ALA A 32 2.61 0.63 0.24
C ALA A 32 2.33 2.04 -0.31
N PRO A 33 3.37 2.85 -0.55
CA PRO A 33 3.20 4.19 -1.12
C PRO A 33 2.73 4.10 -2.58
N ASN A 34 1.73 4.92 -2.95
CA ASN A 34 1.13 4.96 -4.30
C ASN A 34 0.85 3.55 -4.88
N GLY A 35 0.14 2.72 -4.12
CA GLY A 35 0.02 1.29 -4.40
C GLY A 35 -0.58 1.00 -5.78
N GLY A 36 -1.55 1.80 -6.25
CA GLY A 36 -2.19 1.55 -7.54
C GLY A 36 -2.90 0.20 -7.58
N ILE A 37 -3.50 -0.21 -6.45
CA ILE A 37 -4.08 -1.55 -6.25
C ILE A 37 -5.09 -1.90 -7.35
N ALA A 38 -5.97 -0.95 -7.69
CA ALA A 38 -6.98 -1.15 -8.72
C ALA A 38 -6.40 -1.16 -10.14
N ALA A 39 -5.20 -0.61 -10.35
CA ALA A 39 -4.58 -0.50 -11.66
C ALA A 39 -3.73 -1.73 -12.03
N TYR A 40 -3.17 -2.44 -11.04
CA TYR A 40 -2.24 -3.54 -11.30
C TYR A 40 -2.69 -4.86 -10.65
N SER A 41 -3.08 -5.82 -11.49
CA SER A 41 -3.49 -7.17 -11.05
C SER A 41 -2.36 -7.95 -10.35
N SER A 42 -1.10 -7.56 -10.53
CA SER A 42 0.05 -8.10 -9.78
C SER A 42 -0.05 -7.90 -8.27
N TRP A 43 -0.95 -7.04 -7.78
CA TRP A 43 -1.22 -6.89 -6.36
C TRP A 43 -1.99 -8.05 -5.74
N LEU A 44 -2.78 -8.81 -6.52
CA LEU A 44 -3.67 -9.84 -5.97
C LEU A 44 -2.96 -10.82 -5.03
N PRO A 45 -1.81 -11.44 -5.39
CA PRO A 45 -1.15 -12.38 -4.49
C PRO A 45 -0.50 -11.67 -3.28
N SER A 46 -0.15 -10.38 -3.40
CA SER A 46 0.33 -9.59 -2.26
C SER A 46 -0.79 -9.30 -1.27
N ILE A 47 -2.01 -8.98 -1.73
CA ILE A 47 -3.18 -8.73 -0.88
C ILE A 47 -3.56 -10.01 -0.12
N GLU A 48 -3.62 -11.15 -0.82
CA GLU A 48 -3.87 -12.46 -0.20
C GLU A 48 -2.83 -12.80 0.85
N LEU A 49 -1.55 -12.55 0.55
CA LEU A 49 -0.47 -12.77 1.50
C LEU A 49 -0.59 -11.88 2.73
N ILE A 50 -0.82 -10.57 2.54
CA ILE A 50 -0.97 -9.60 3.63
C ILE A 50 -2.11 -10.01 4.56
N GLU A 51 -3.27 -10.37 3.99
CA GLU A 51 -4.41 -10.87 4.74
C GLU A 51 -4.07 -12.15 5.51
N LYS A 52 -3.36 -13.08 4.87
CA LYS A 52 -2.97 -14.37 5.48
C LYS A 52 -2.00 -14.22 6.65
N ILE A 53 -1.06 -13.28 6.57
CA ILE A 53 -0.07 -13.06 7.63
C ILE A 53 -0.58 -12.14 8.74
N ASP A 54 -1.75 -11.52 8.53
CA ASP A 54 -2.46 -10.67 9.50
C ASP A 54 -1.61 -9.52 10.08
N VAL A 55 -0.76 -8.94 9.23
CA VAL A 55 0.07 -7.78 9.57
C VAL A 55 -0.64 -6.50 9.15
N PRO A 56 -0.70 -5.46 10.00
CA PRO A 56 -1.24 -4.17 9.61
C PRO A 56 -0.57 -3.65 8.33
N ALA A 57 -1.39 -3.29 7.34
CA ALA A 57 -0.88 -2.71 6.10
C ALA A 57 -1.54 -1.37 5.84
N VAL A 58 -0.72 -0.33 5.63
CA VAL A 58 -1.15 1.01 5.24
C VAL A 58 -0.75 1.24 3.80
N LEU A 59 -1.74 1.59 2.99
CA LEU A 59 -1.58 1.89 1.58
C LEU A 59 -1.90 3.36 1.34
N THR A 60 -1.32 3.92 0.29
CA THR A 60 -1.66 5.26 -0.16
C THR A 60 -1.89 5.29 -1.66
N ASP A 61 -2.66 6.27 -2.12
CA ASP A 61 -2.90 6.50 -3.55
C ASP A 61 -3.05 8.00 -3.87
N TYR A 62 -3.10 8.31 -5.17
CA TYR A 62 -3.03 9.68 -5.68
C TYR A 62 -4.27 10.52 -5.41
N CYS A 63 -5.44 9.88 -5.41
CA CYS A 63 -6.73 10.52 -5.24
C CYS A 63 -7.70 9.60 -4.48
N GLU A 64 -8.78 10.19 -3.98
CA GLU A 64 -9.79 9.49 -3.20
C GLU A 64 -10.50 8.39 -4.00
N GLU A 65 -10.75 8.61 -5.29
CA GLU A 65 -11.36 7.62 -6.18
C GLU A 65 -10.50 6.35 -6.29
N ALA A 66 -9.19 6.50 -6.52
CA ALA A 66 -8.26 5.38 -6.60
C ALA A 66 -8.24 4.55 -5.31
N CYS A 67 -8.31 5.21 -4.14
CA CYS A 67 -8.43 4.53 -2.85
C CYS A 67 -9.74 3.74 -2.70
N HIS A 68 -10.87 4.28 -3.17
CA HIS A 68 -12.16 3.55 -3.12
C HIS A 68 -12.18 2.34 -4.06
N LEU A 69 -11.59 2.47 -5.25
CA LEU A 69 -11.40 1.34 -6.16
C LEU A 69 -10.48 0.27 -5.54
N ALA A 70 -9.36 0.69 -4.93
CA ALA A 70 -8.47 -0.18 -4.18
C ALA A 70 -9.20 -0.92 -3.04
N ALA A 71 -10.02 -0.20 -2.27
CA ALA A 71 -10.83 -0.78 -1.20
C ALA A 71 -11.80 -1.85 -1.72
N SER A 72 -12.41 -1.63 -2.89
CA SER A 72 -13.28 -2.61 -3.55
C SER A 72 -12.50 -3.86 -3.99
N CYS A 73 -11.30 -3.70 -4.55
CA CYS A 73 -10.42 -4.82 -4.90
C CYS A 73 -10.03 -5.63 -3.66
N ILE A 74 -9.58 -4.96 -2.60
CA ILE A 74 -9.21 -5.59 -1.32
C ILE A 74 -10.39 -6.38 -0.77
N LYS A 75 -11.57 -5.76 -0.66
CA LYS A 75 -12.77 -6.43 -0.14
C LYS A 75 -13.16 -7.64 -0.98
N THR A 76 -13.01 -7.56 -2.30
CA THR A 76 -13.28 -8.69 -3.21
C THR A 76 -12.32 -9.86 -2.95
N VAL A 77 -11.04 -9.57 -2.69
CA VAL A 77 -10.00 -10.59 -2.48
C VAL A 77 -10.07 -11.20 -1.07
N THR A 78 -10.21 -10.36 -0.04
CA THR A 78 -10.13 -10.79 1.37
C THR A 78 -11.49 -11.13 1.98
N GLY A 79 -12.58 -10.68 1.37
CA GLY A 79 -13.92 -10.73 1.96
C GLY A 79 -14.12 -9.80 3.16
N ARG A 80 -13.12 -8.97 3.50
CA ARG A 80 -13.12 -8.09 4.68
C ARG A 80 -13.16 -6.61 4.29
N PRO A 81 -13.83 -5.75 5.07
CA PRO A 81 -13.71 -4.31 4.90
C PRO A 81 -12.31 -3.83 5.31
N LEU A 82 -11.96 -2.60 4.91
CA LEU A 82 -10.75 -1.93 5.37
C LEU A 82 -10.75 -1.78 6.90
N ARG A 83 -9.60 -2.01 7.56
CA ARG A 83 -9.40 -1.70 8.98
C ARG A 83 -9.21 -0.22 9.24
N LEU A 84 -8.68 0.51 8.26
CA LEU A 84 -8.50 1.96 8.29
C LEU A 84 -9.22 2.57 7.08
N PRO A 85 -10.28 3.38 7.29
CA PRO A 85 -11.01 4.00 6.19
C PRO A 85 -10.12 4.95 5.38
N VAL A 86 -10.54 5.19 4.13
CA VAL A 86 -9.91 6.18 3.26
C VAL A 86 -9.98 7.55 3.93
N GLN A 87 -8.82 8.20 4.04
CA GLN A 87 -8.70 9.55 4.59
C GLN A 87 -7.49 10.27 3.97
N LEU A 88 -7.46 11.59 4.11
CA LEU A 88 -6.27 12.36 3.72
C LEU A 88 -5.06 11.93 4.56
N ASN A 89 -3.92 11.73 3.90
CA ASN A 89 -2.68 11.41 4.59
C ASN A 89 -2.23 12.60 5.46
N PRO A 90 -2.07 12.44 6.80
CA PRO A 90 -1.63 13.52 7.67
C PRO A 90 -0.11 13.77 7.58
N PHE A 91 0.67 12.79 7.10
CA PHE A 91 2.12 12.90 6.94
C PHE A 91 2.41 13.51 5.56
N ARG A 92 2.44 14.85 5.48
CA ARG A 92 2.37 15.60 4.21
C ARG A 92 3.73 16.09 3.71
N GLN A 93 4.11 15.61 2.52
CA GLN A 93 4.95 16.33 1.53
C GLN A 93 4.31 16.15 0.14
N PRO A 94 3.19 16.84 -0.15
CA PRO A 94 2.45 16.63 -1.39
C PRO A 94 3.28 17.03 -2.60
N ILE A 95 3.51 16.07 -3.50
CA ILE A 95 4.07 16.32 -4.83
C ILE A 95 2.91 16.19 -5.80
N ALA A 96 2.55 17.29 -6.46
CA ALA A 96 1.51 17.28 -7.48
C ALA A 96 1.93 16.34 -8.62
N VAL A 97 0.99 15.50 -9.06
CA VAL A 97 1.19 14.65 -10.23
C VAL A 97 0.55 15.38 -11.40
N GLU A 98 1.40 16.08 -12.16
CA GLU A 98 1.02 16.73 -13.41
C GLU A 98 0.72 15.66 -14.48
N ASP A 99 -0.10 16.01 -15.47
CA ASP A 99 -0.52 15.12 -16.57
C ASP A 99 -1.21 13.81 -16.15
N SER A 100 -1.92 13.83 -15.02
CA SER A 100 -2.79 12.73 -14.65
C SER A 100 -3.86 12.52 -15.73
N VAL A 101 -4.08 11.26 -16.14
CA VAL A 101 -5.21 10.86 -16.99
C VAL A 101 -6.56 11.09 -16.31
N LEU A 102 -6.55 11.27 -14.98
CA LEU A 102 -7.71 11.61 -14.18
C LEU A 102 -7.92 13.12 -14.26
N VAL A 103 -9.13 13.55 -14.61
CA VAL A 103 -9.53 14.97 -14.62
C VAL A 103 -9.83 15.46 -13.20
N LEU A 104 -8.95 15.13 -12.25
CA LEU A 104 -9.07 15.39 -10.82
C LEU A 104 -7.68 15.71 -10.23
N PRO A 105 -7.60 16.55 -9.16
CA PRO A 105 -6.33 16.80 -8.49
C PRO A 105 -5.71 15.53 -7.92
N CYS A 106 -4.46 15.25 -8.32
CA CYS A 106 -3.71 14.06 -7.92
C CYS A 106 -2.39 14.47 -7.24
N TYR A 107 -2.08 13.86 -6.10
CA TYR A 107 -0.82 14.12 -5.39
C TYR A 107 -0.21 12.80 -4.93
N SER A 108 1.12 12.68 -4.97
CA SER A 108 1.80 11.49 -4.45
C SER A 108 1.48 11.28 -2.97
N ASN A 109 1.05 10.06 -2.62
CA ASN A 109 0.67 9.62 -1.27
C ASN A 109 -0.44 10.50 -0.64
N CYS A 110 -1.37 11.01 -1.44
CA CYS A 110 -2.39 12.00 -1.02
C CYS A 110 -3.36 11.44 0.02
N PHE A 111 -3.89 10.26 -0.25
CA PHE A 111 -4.84 9.57 0.61
C PHE A 111 -4.22 8.30 1.15
N LEU A 112 -4.62 7.91 2.36
CA LEU A 112 -4.22 6.65 2.98
C LEU A 112 -5.43 5.84 3.42
N PHE A 113 -5.25 4.53 3.46
CA PHE A 113 -6.22 3.54 3.90
C PHE A 113 -5.48 2.28 4.36
N GLY A 114 -6.15 1.33 5.00
CA GLY A 114 -5.45 0.17 5.55
C GLY A 114 -6.27 -1.10 5.62
N MET A 115 -5.54 -2.21 5.45
CA MET A 115 -6.03 -3.59 5.52
C MET A 115 -5.89 -4.19 6.90
#